data_AF-A0A9P8RTS7-F1
#
_entry.id   AF-A0A9P8RTS7-F1
#
_cell.length_a   1.000
_cell.length_b   1.000
_cell.length_c   1.000
_cell.angle_alpha   90.00
_cell.angle_beta   90.00
_cell.angle_gamma   90.00
#
_symmetry.space_group_name_H-M   'P 1'
#
loop_
_entity.id
_entity.type
_entity.pdbx_description
1 polymer ?
#
loop_
_entity_poly.entity_id
_entity_poly.type
_entity_poly.pdbx_seq_one_letter_code
_entity_poly.pdbx_strand_id
1 'polypeptide(L)'
;MPPRPTISEENIEESFLKGSGPGGQKINKTSSAVQLKHIPTGLIIKSQATRSRTQNRKIARRLMAEKLEETEKGPESRRAVKAEVAKKRKASKTKKARRKYRNLGERKAAADTGEEQDVDDEIDENDELQVKRR
;
A
#
# COMPACT_ATOMS: atom_id res chain seq x y z
N MET A 1 -2.24 12.55 4.45
CA MET A 1 -2.47 11.15 4.90
C MET A 1 -2.68 11.19 6.40
N PRO A 2 -3.61 10.39 6.96
CA PRO A 2 -3.79 10.35 8.41
C PRO A 2 -2.49 9.90 9.12
N PRO A 3 -2.17 10.51 10.28
CA PRO A 3 -1.00 10.14 11.08
C PRO A 3 -1.15 8.72 11.64
N ARG A 4 -0.04 8.01 11.85
CA ARG A 4 -0.09 6.67 12.47
C ARG A 4 -0.43 6.84 13.96
N PRO A 5 -1.33 6.02 14.51
CA PRO A 5 -1.53 5.98 15.95
C PRO A 5 -0.23 5.50 16.61
N THR A 6 0.19 6.22 17.65
CA THR A 6 1.30 5.82 18.53
C THR A 6 0.73 4.89 19.60
N ILE A 7 1.23 3.67 19.67
CA ILE A 7 0.84 2.71 20.71
C ILE A 7 1.81 2.85 21.88
N SER A 8 1.29 3.03 23.09
CA SER A 8 2.09 3.04 24.32
C SER A 8 2.70 1.65 24.57
N GLU A 9 3.99 1.61 24.90
CA GLU A 9 4.72 0.34 25.09
C GLU A 9 4.21 -0.45 26.32
N GLU A 10 3.56 0.22 27.27
CA GLU A 10 3.03 -0.36 28.51
C GLU A 10 1.88 -1.36 28.27
N ASN A 11 1.16 -1.23 27.16
CA ASN A 11 0.02 -2.08 26.83
C ASN A 11 0.40 -3.30 25.96
N ILE A 12 1.69 -3.53 25.74
CA ILE A 12 2.19 -4.56 24.82
C ILE A 12 3.06 -5.57 25.55
N GLU A 13 2.66 -6.84 25.50
CA GLU A 13 3.52 -7.97 25.89
C GLU A 13 4.30 -8.46 24.66
N GLU A 14 5.63 -8.53 24.78
CA GLU A 14 6.52 -9.05 23.73
C GLU A 14 7.10 -10.42 24.11
N SER A 15 6.92 -11.39 23.23
CA SER A 15 7.47 -12.74 23.35
C SER A 15 8.30 -13.11 22.12
N PHE A 16 9.44 -13.76 22.34
CA PHE A 16 10.30 -14.26 21.27
C PHE A 16 10.07 -15.75 21.04
N LEU A 17 9.90 -16.11 19.78
CA LEU A 17 9.66 -17.47 19.35
C LEU A 17 10.76 -17.91 18.37
N LYS A 18 10.98 -19.23 18.30
CA LYS A 18 11.72 -19.82 17.19
C LYS A 18 10.84 -19.77 15.94
N GLY A 19 11.47 -19.58 14.77
CA GLY A 19 10.73 -19.66 13.52
C GLY A 19 10.19 -21.06 13.30
N SER A 20 9.00 -21.16 12.74
CA SER A 20 8.40 -22.44 12.32
C SER A 20 8.34 -22.49 10.79
N GLY A 21 8.53 -23.68 10.23
CA GLY A 21 8.41 -23.95 8.79
C GLY A 21 9.66 -24.62 8.19
N PRO A 22 9.60 -25.01 6.89
CA PRO A 22 10.70 -25.63 6.13
C PRO A 22 11.79 -24.59 5.78
N GLY A 23 12.27 -23.88 6.79
CA GLY A 23 13.32 -22.87 6.69
C GLY A 23 14.71 -23.49 6.86
N GLY A 24 15.74 -22.71 6.49
CA GLY A 24 17.13 -23.09 6.74
C GLY A 24 17.49 -23.12 8.23
N GLN A 25 18.67 -23.67 8.54
CA GLN A 25 19.21 -23.83 9.91
C GLN A 25 19.05 -22.58 10.79
N LYS A 26 19.22 -21.39 10.21
CA LYS A 26 19.14 -20.12 10.93
C LYS A 26 17.75 -19.82 11.52
N ILE A 27 16.68 -20.22 10.83
CA ILE A 27 15.28 -19.97 11.24
C ILE A 27 14.90 -20.85 12.44
N ASN A 28 15.35 -22.11 12.43
CA ASN A 28 15.05 -23.08 13.48
C ASN A 28 15.90 -22.87 14.74
N LYS A 29 17.16 -22.40 14.57
CA LYS A 29 18.10 -22.21 15.69
C LYS A 29 17.92 -20.86 16.40
N THR A 30 17.57 -19.81 15.66
CA THR A 30 17.50 -18.44 16.22
C THR A 30 16.07 -18.08 16.60
N SER A 31 15.87 -17.58 17.83
CA SER A 31 14.59 -16.99 18.27
C SER A 31 14.38 -15.59 17.68
N SER A 32 14.31 -15.51 16.35
CA SER A 32 14.12 -14.23 15.64
C SER A 32 12.65 -13.85 15.45
N ALA A 33 11.70 -14.77 15.59
CA ALA A 33 10.28 -14.47 15.43
C ALA A 33 9.77 -13.70 16.66
N VAL A 34 8.96 -12.66 16.43
CA VAL A 34 8.42 -11.81 17.50
C VAL A 34 6.90 -11.98 17.52
N GLN A 35 6.36 -12.24 18.70
CA GLN A 35 4.93 -12.21 19.00
C GLN A 35 4.67 -10.99 19.88
N LEU A 36 3.79 -10.11 19.43
CA LEU A 36 3.29 -9.00 20.23
C LEU A 36 1.83 -9.26 20.58
N LYS A 37 1.48 -9.08 21.85
CA LYS A 37 0.11 -9.14 22.34
C LYS A 37 -0.27 -7.78 22.92
N HIS A 38 -1.36 -7.21 22.43
CA HIS A 38 -1.93 -5.99 22.99
C HIS A 38 -2.90 -6.37 24.10
N ILE A 39 -2.60 -5.96 25.34
CA ILE A 39 -3.34 -6.36 26.54
C ILE A 39 -4.82 -5.91 26.47
N PRO A 40 -5.15 -4.63 26.17
CA PRO A 40 -6.53 -4.17 26.31
C PRO A 40 -7.46 -4.67 25.18
N THR A 41 -6.94 -4.96 23.98
CA THR A 41 -7.76 -5.50 22.88
C THR A 41 -7.61 -7.01 22.69
N GLY A 42 -6.69 -7.66 23.41
CA GLY A 42 -6.38 -9.08 23.24
C GLY A 42 -5.77 -9.46 21.88
N LEU A 43 -5.40 -8.49 21.04
CA LEU A 43 -4.87 -8.74 19.70
C LEU A 43 -3.47 -9.32 19.75
N ILE A 44 -3.29 -10.47 19.10
CA ILE A 44 -2.01 -11.16 19.01
C ILE A 44 -1.50 -11.09 17.58
N ILE A 45 -0.30 -10.56 17.39
CA ILE A 45 0.36 -10.45 16.09
C ILE A 45 1.72 -11.14 16.14
N LYS A 46 1.98 -11.97 15.14
CA LYS A 46 3.26 -12.67 14.97
C LYS A 46 3.96 -12.13 13.73
N SER A 47 5.27 -11.89 13.82
CA SER A 47 6.09 -11.45 12.68
C SER A 47 7.37 -12.25 12.56
N GLN A 48 7.55 -12.88 11.40
CA GLN A 48 8.72 -13.67 11.00
C GLN A 48 9.19 -13.26 9.59
N ALA A 49 9.20 -11.95 9.30
CA ALA A 49 9.55 -11.47 7.96
C ALA A 49 11.06 -11.53 7.68
N THR A 50 11.89 -11.36 8.70
CA THR A 50 13.34 -11.22 8.55
C THR A 50 14.12 -12.04 9.58
N ARG A 51 15.43 -12.20 9.34
CA ARG A 51 16.35 -12.87 10.27
C ARG A 51 16.73 -12.03 11.50
N SER A 52 16.33 -10.75 11.56
CA SER A 52 16.70 -9.81 12.62
C SER A 52 15.53 -9.56 13.58
N ARG A 53 15.76 -9.76 14.88
CA ARG A 53 14.76 -9.54 15.94
C ARG A 53 14.25 -8.10 15.97
N THR A 54 15.17 -7.13 15.83
CA THR A 54 14.84 -5.70 15.91
C THR A 54 13.97 -5.26 14.74
N GLN A 55 14.24 -5.81 13.56
CA GLN A 55 13.44 -5.53 12.37
C GLN A 55 12.06 -6.18 12.48
N ASN A 56 11.97 -7.42 12.97
CA ASN A 56 10.69 -8.07 13.22
C ASN A 56 9.87 -7.34 14.29
N ARG A 57 10.50 -6.81 15.35
CA ARG A 57 9.84 -5.96 16.36
C ARG A 57 9.22 -4.71 15.72
N LYS A 58 9.97 -3.98 14.89
CA LYS A 58 9.47 -2.80 14.16
C LYS A 58 8.31 -3.14 13.23
N ILE A 59 8.40 -4.27 12.52
CA ILE A 59 7.34 -4.74 11.63
C ILE A 59 6.09 -5.12 12.43
N ALA A 60 6.24 -5.87 13.50
CA ALA A 60 5.13 -6.28 14.36
C ALA A 60 4.38 -5.07 14.95
N ARG A 61 5.10 -4.07 15.47
CA ARG A 61 4.48 -2.81 15.96
C ARG A 61 3.72 -2.07 14.87
N ARG A 62 4.29 -2.00 13.66
CA ARG A 62 3.61 -1.37 12.51
C ARG A 62 2.32 -2.10 12.14
N LEU A 63 2.35 -3.43 12.11
CA LEU A 63 1.17 -4.25 11.81
C LEU A 63 0.11 -4.12 12.91
N MET A 64 0.53 -4.04 14.18
CA MET A 64 -0.36 -3.81 15.31
C MET A 64 -1.07 -2.46 15.21
N ALA A 65 -0.34 -1.39 14.90
CA ALA A 65 -0.93 -0.07 14.70
C ALA A 65 -1.93 -0.05 13.54
N GLU A 66 -1.62 -0.74 12.44
CA GLU A 66 -2.54 -0.84 11.29
C GLU A 66 -3.80 -1.63 11.63
N LYS A 67 -3.69 -2.70 12.44
CA LYS A 67 -4.84 -3.50 12.87
C LYS A 67 -5.72 -2.80 13.90
N LEU A 68 -5.12 -2.08 14.83
CA LEU A 68 -5.86 -1.24 15.77
C LEU A 68 -6.60 -0.12 15.03
N GLU A 69 -5.92 0.57 14.12
CA GLU A 69 -6.55 1.60 13.28
C GLU A 69 -7.72 1.04 12.45
N GLU A 70 -7.54 -0.13 11.85
CA GLU A 70 -8.59 -0.83 11.08
C GLU A 70 -9.81 -1.16 11.95
N THR A 71 -9.60 -1.46 13.23
CA THR A 71 -10.66 -1.80 14.19
C THR A 71 -11.36 -0.55 14.72
N GLU A 72 -10.61 0.52 15.03
CA GLU A 72 -11.15 1.77 15.58
C GLU A 72 -11.84 2.64 14.53
N LYS A 73 -11.28 2.75 13.32
CA LYS A 73 -11.72 3.70 12.29
C LYS A 73 -12.40 3.05 11.10
N GLY A 74 -12.35 1.72 10.95
CA GLY A 74 -13.02 0.97 9.89
C GLY A 74 -12.82 1.59 8.49
N PRO A 75 -13.84 2.22 7.88
CA PRO A 75 -13.77 2.83 6.55
C PRO A 75 -12.85 4.06 6.44
N GLU A 76 -12.59 4.79 7.53
CA GLU A 76 -11.68 5.96 7.55
C GLU A 76 -10.21 5.57 7.77
N SER A 77 -9.95 4.27 7.95
CA SER A 77 -8.61 3.76 8.15
C SER A 77 -7.69 4.20 7.02
N ARG A 78 -6.45 4.53 7.35
CA ARG A 78 -5.43 4.92 6.37
C ARG A 78 -5.30 3.93 5.22
N ARG A 79 -5.52 2.64 5.49
CA ARG A 79 -5.48 1.57 4.48
C ARG A 79 -6.59 1.73 3.44
N ALA A 80 -7.82 2.02 3.88
CA ALA A 80 -8.95 2.29 3.01
C ALA A 80 -8.74 3.57 2.19
N VAL A 81 -8.32 4.67 2.83
CA VAL A 81 -8.00 5.93 2.14
C VAL A 81 -6.89 5.73 1.09
N LYS A 82 -5.83 4.99 1.43
CA LYS A 82 -4.78 4.65 0.47
C LYS A 82 -5.28 3.79 -0.68
N ALA A 83 -6.13 2.81 -0.40
CA ALA A 83 -6.72 1.95 -1.42
C ALA A 83 -7.59 2.77 -2.38
N GLU A 84 -8.38 3.71 -1.86
CA GLU A 84 -9.21 4.60 -2.66
C GLU A 84 -8.37 5.53 -3.55
N VAL A 85 -7.34 6.18 -2.99
CA VAL A 85 -6.41 7.02 -3.76
C VAL A 85 -5.69 6.20 -4.84
N ALA A 86 -5.26 4.98 -4.51
CA ALA A 86 -4.64 4.08 -5.48
C ALA A 86 -5.62 3.66 -6.59
N LYS A 87 -6.88 3.39 -6.25
CA LYS A 87 -7.95 3.08 -7.21
C LYS A 87 -8.22 4.25 -8.15
N LYS A 88 -8.35 5.48 -7.61
CA LYS A 88 -8.51 6.71 -8.38
C LYS A 88 -7.32 6.92 -9.34
N ARG A 89 -6.08 6.79 -8.86
CA ARG A 89 -4.87 6.88 -9.69
C ARG A 89 -4.83 5.82 -10.80
N LYS A 90 -5.21 4.57 -10.50
CA LYS A 90 -5.28 3.49 -11.49
C LYS A 90 -6.34 3.80 -12.55
N ALA A 91 -7.52 4.27 -12.15
CA ALA A 91 -8.59 4.64 -13.07
C ALA A 91 -8.15 5.77 -14.03
N SER A 92 -7.51 6.82 -13.50
CA SER A 92 -6.96 7.90 -14.32
C SER A 92 -5.90 7.40 -15.31
N LYS A 93 -4.98 6.54 -14.87
CA LYS A 93 -3.96 5.95 -15.76
C LYS A 93 -4.59 5.13 -16.89
N THR A 94 -5.60 4.31 -16.57
CA THR A 94 -6.32 3.52 -17.58
C THR A 94 -7.09 4.40 -18.56
N LYS A 95 -7.75 5.47 -18.09
CA LYS A 95 -8.46 6.43 -18.96
C LYS A 95 -7.51 7.09 -19.95
N LYS A 96 -6.36 7.59 -19.47
CA LYS A 96 -5.33 8.20 -20.32
C LYS A 96 -4.73 7.22 -21.32
N ALA A 97 -4.44 5.99 -20.89
CA ALA A 97 -3.93 4.95 -21.78
C ALA A 97 -4.96 4.64 -22.90
N ARG A 98 -6.24 4.46 -22.56
CA ARG A 98 -7.30 4.24 -23.54
C ARG A 98 -7.41 5.39 -24.54
N ARG A 99 -7.41 6.64 -24.07
CA ARG A 99 -7.42 7.83 -24.94
C ARG A 99 -6.22 7.83 -25.89
N LYS A 100 -5.01 7.60 -25.37
CA LYS A 100 -3.79 7.54 -26.19
C LYS A 100 -3.88 6.51 -27.31
N TYR A 101 -4.32 5.29 -27.00
CA TYR A 101 -4.43 4.22 -28.01
C TYR A 101 -5.55 4.48 -29.02
N ARG A 102 -6.66 5.11 -28.61
CA ARG A 102 -7.72 5.55 -29.52
C ARG A 102 -7.20 6.61 -30.50
N ASN A 103 -6.60 7.69 -29.99
CA ASN A 103 -6.06 8.76 -30.82
C ASN A 103 -4.97 8.25 -31.78
N LEU A 104 -4.12 7.30 -31.35
CA LEU A 104 -3.13 6.67 -32.24
C LEU A 104 -3.79 5.84 -33.35
N GLY A 105 -4.88 5.13 -33.04
CA GLY A 105 -5.67 4.41 -34.03
C GLY A 105 -6.32 5.33 -35.04
N GLU A 106 -6.92 6.43 -34.59
CA GLU A 106 -7.52 7.46 -35.44
C GLU A 106 -6.47 8.13 -36.34
N ARG A 107 -5.31 8.53 -35.79
CA ARG A 107 -4.19 9.08 -36.59
C ARG A 107 -3.66 8.10 -37.63
N LYS A 108 -3.61 6.80 -37.30
CA LYS A 108 -3.16 5.76 -38.23
C LYS A 108 -4.19 5.52 -39.34
N ALA A 109 -5.48 5.55 -39.03
CA ALA A 109 -6.55 5.44 -40.01
C ALA A 109 -6.59 6.67 -40.94
N ALA A 110 -6.47 7.88 -40.36
CA ALA A 110 -6.42 9.13 -41.12
C ALA A 110 -5.23 9.20 -42.09
N ALA A 111 -4.05 8.71 -41.66
CA ALA A 111 -2.88 8.57 -42.51
C ALA A 111 -3.06 7.57 -43.67
N ASP A 112 -3.96 6.60 -43.53
CA ASP A 112 -4.28 5.63 -44.59
C ASP A 112 -5.29 6.21 -45.61
N THR A 113 -6.22 7.06 -45.16
CA THR A 113 -7.22 7.73 -46.01
C THR A 113 -6.76 9.07 -46.61
N GLY A 114 -5.60 9.59 -46.22
CA GLY A 114 -5.03 10.84 -46.77
C GLY A 114 -5.69 12.13 -46.28
N GLU A 115 -6.54 12.05 -45.25
CA GLU A 115 -7.11 13.23 -44.57
C GLU A 115 -6.23 13.60 -43.37
N GLU A 116 -5.61 14.79 -43.38
CA GLU A 116 -4.99 15.35 -42.17
C GLU A 116 -6.09 15.80 -41.21
N GLN A 117 -6.26 15.08 -40.08
CA GLN A 117 -7.06 15.55 -38.95
C GLN A 117 -6.14 16.01 -37.81
N ASP A 118 -6.25 17.29 -37.47
CA ASP A 118 -5.77 17.86 -36.22
C ASP A 118 -6.58 17.26 -35.07
N VAL A 119 -6.04 16.21 -34.44
CA VAL A 119 -6.64 15.64 -33.24
C VAL A 119 -6.33 16.59 -32.10
N ASP A 120 -7.32 17.38 -31.68
CA ASP A 120 -7.22 18.25 -30.50
C ASP A 120 -6.72 17.42 -29.31
N ASP A 121 -5.49 17.68 -28.89
CA ASP A 121 -4.96 17.20 -27.62
C ASP A 121 -5.61 18.03 -26.52
N GLU A 122 -6.90 17.80 -26.29
CA GLU A 122 -7.66 18.45 -25.23
C GLU A 122 -6.97 18.08 -23.90
N ILE A 123 -6.17 18.99 -23.36
CA ILE A 123 -5.47 18.77 -22.10
C ILE A 123 -6.54 18.85 -21.03
N ASP A 124 -6.85 17.70 -20.40
CA ASP A 124 -7.78 17.66 -19.27
C ASP A 124 -7.21 18.58 -18.18
N GLU A 125 -7.82 19.75 -17.94
CA GLU A 125 -7.35 20.77 -16.97
C GLU A 125 -7.12 20.19 -15.57
N ASN A 126 -7.76 19.05 -15.27
CA ASN A 126 -7.59 18.33 -14.02
C ASN A 126 -6.20 17.65 -13.90
N ASP A 127 -5.49 17.46 -15.02
CA ASP A 127 -4.12 16.94 -15.07
C ASP A 127 -3.09 18.02 -14.68
N GLU A 128 -3.31 19.29 -15.03
CA GLU A 128 -2.48 20.41 -14.56
C GLU A 128 -2.58 20.60 -13.04
N LEU A 129 -3.79 20.47 -12.48
CA LEU A 129 -4.04 20.65 -11.04
C LEU A 129 -3.34 19.59 -10.17
N GLN A 130 -3.06 18.40 -10.71
CA GLN A 130 -2.29 17.36 -10.01
C GLN A 130 -0.77 17.59 -10.04
N VAL A 131 -0.26 18.27 -11.07
CA VAL A 131 1.18 18.60 -11.18
C VAL A 131 1.55 19.77 -10.28
N LYS A 132 0.68 20.78 -10.13
CA LYS A 132 0.90 21.94 -9.25
C LYS A 132 0.89 21.64 -7.73
N ARG A 133 0.41 20.45 -7.32
CA ARG A 133 0.30 20.01 -5.90
C ARG A 133 1.41 19.04 -5.47
N ARG A 134 2.43 18.83 -6.29
CA ARG A 134 3.47 17.81 -6.09
C ARG A 134 4.81 18.46 -5.77
#